data_AF-A0A8J6XP25-F1
#
_entry.id   AF-A0A8J6XP25-F1
#
_cell.length_a   1.000
_cell.length_b   1.000
_cell.length_c   1.000
_cell.angle_alpha   90.00
_cell.angle_beta   90.00
_cell.angle_gamma   90.00
#
_symmetry.space_group_name_H-M   'P 1'
#
loop_
_entity.id
_entity.type
_entity.pdbx_description
1 polymer ?
#
loop_
_entity_poly.entity_id
_entity_poly.type
_entity_poly.pdbx_seq_one_letter_code
_entity_poly.pdbx_strand_id
1 'polypeptide(L)'
;ETDFVARNPDFVAFAEELAAQALSSGATGVDELNTQAYSGDAAHTVEEAISQKVATIGENIVLSRLERVEAGAENRLNSYIHGGGKIGVVVEGAGGVTSEALHDVALHVAAAEPRFVAREEVTEDLLETEREIALKQAMDQGKPEEIAKRIVEGKMEKFFVQEVLLDQAFAKDSGKSVAQYLKENSGDDATVVRFVRFKLGEGSGE
;
A
#
# COMPACT_ATOMS: atom_id res chain seq x y z
N GLU A 1 -2.09 -2.60 21.42
CA GLU A 1 -0.82 -1.92 21.79
C GLU A 1 0.34 -2.89 21.92
N THR A 2 0.07 -4.17 22.19
CA THR A 2 1.10 -5.22 22.30
C THR A 2 0.94 -6.33 21.27
N ASP A 3 2.05 -7.03 20.98
CA ASP A 3 2.05 -8.24 20.15
C ASP A 3 1.31 -9.41 20.82
N PHE A 4 1.06 -9.37 22.13
CA PHE A 4 0.32 -10.41 22.85
C PHE A 4 -1.17 -10.35 22.52
N VAL A 5 -1.78 -9.16 22.64
CA VAL A 5 -3.19 -8.96 22.26
C VAL A 5 -3.41 -9.19 20.78
N ALA A 6 -2.48 -8.76 19.91
CA ALA A 6 -2.58 -8.97 18.47
C ALA A 6 -2.67 -10.45 18.05
N ARG A 7 -2.27 -11.39 18.92
CA ARG A 7 -2.33 -12.84 18.71
C ARG A 7 -3.44 -13.53 19.52
N ASN A 8 -4.17 -12.77 20.34
CA ASN A 8 -5.28 -13.31 21.11
C ASN A 8 -6.41 -13.74 20.15
N PRO A 9 -6.94 -14.97 20.24
CA PRO A 9 -8.01 -15.45 19.37
C PRO A 9 -9.25 -14.56 19.34
N ASP A 10 -9.64 -13.95 20.46
CA ASP A 10 -10.80 -13.07 20.56
C ASP A 10 -10.56 -11.74 19.82
N PHE A 11 -9.32 -11.25 19.80
CA PHE A 11 -8.93 -10.07 19.03
C PHE A 11 -8.91 -10.40 17.54
N VAL A 12 -8.31 -11.54 17.16
CA VAL A 12 -8.23 -11.97 15.76
C VAL A 12 -9.63 -12.18 15.18
N ALA A 13 -10.51 -12.90 15.89
CA ALA A 13 -11.88 -13.12 15.46
C ALA A 13 -12.65 -11.79 15.30
N PHE A 14 -12.48 -10.87 16.26
CA PHE A 14 -13.09 -9.55 16.16
C PHE A 14 -12.59 -8.75 14.94
N ALA A 15 -11.29 -8.78 14.66
CA ALA A 15 -10.73 -8.11 13.48
C ALA A 15 -11.22 -8.74 12.16
N GLU A 16 -11.35 -10.07 12.10
CA GLU A 16 -11.90 -10.79 10.95
C GLU A 16 -13.37 -10.44 10.69
N GLU A 17 -14.18 -10.34 11.75
CA GLU A 17 -15.58 -9.92 11.67
C GLU A 17 -15.72 -8.47 11.15
N LEU A 18 -14.90 -7.55 11.66
CA LEU A 18 -14.87 -6.17 11.16
C LEU A 18 -14.46 -6.10 9.69
N ALA A 19 -13.46 -6.87 9.27
CA ALA A 19 -13.06 -6.94 7.87
C ALA A 19 -14.17 -7.51 6.96
N ALA A 20 -14.87 -8.56 7.41
CA ALA A 20 -16.00 -9.13 6.69
C ALA A 20 -17.19 -8.15 6.59
N GLN A 21 -17.46 -7.41 7.66
CA GLN A 21 -18.50 -6.38 7.68
C GLN A 21 -18.15 -5.20 6.75
N ALA A 22 -16.90 -4.73 6.78
CA ALA A 22 -16.42 -3.69 5.88
C ALA A 22 -16.67 -4.07 4.40
N LEU A 23 -16.32 -5.31 4.05
CA LEU A 23 -16.49 -5.81 2.69
C LEU A 23 -17.97 -5.90 2.27
N SER A 24 -18.81 -6.48 3.12
CA SER A 24 -20.22 -6.75 2.82
C SER A 24 -21.13 -5.51 2.87
N SER A 25 -20.83 -4.55 3.73
CA SER A 25 -21.66 -3.35 3.92
C SER A 25 -21.53 -2.31 2.81
N GLY A 26 -20.41 -2.29 2.09
CA GLY A 26 -20.12 -1.20 1.16
C GLY A 26 -19.24 -0.11 1.73
N ALA A 27 -18.87 -0.17 3.04
CA ALA A 27 -18.14 0.91 3.70
C ALA A 27 -16.86 1.28 2.96
N THR A 28 -16.68 2.58 2.74
CA THR A 28 -15.54 3.16 2.02
C THR A 28 -14.51 3.82 2.94
N GLY A 29 -14.85 4.01 4.22
CA GLY A 29 -13.93 4.53 5.23
C GLY A 29 -14.31 4.11 6.64
N VAL A 30 -13.43 4.43 7.59
CA VAL A 30 -13.58 4.12 9.02
C VAL A 30 -14.82 4.78 9.61
N ASP A 31 -15.02 6.07 9.33
CA ASP A 31 -16.16 6.83 9.87
C ASP A 31 -17.49 6.22 9.45
N GLU A 32 -17.60 5.80 8.18
CA GLU A 32 -18.79 5.12 7.68
C GLU A 32 -19.02 3.80 8.40
N LEU A 33 -17.99 2.95 8.52
CA LEU A 33 -18.11 1.66 9.19
C LEU A 33 -18.46 1.80 10.68
N ASN A 34 -17.85 2.76 11.38
CA ASN A 34 -18.04 2.99 12.82
C ASN A 34 -19.51 3.27 13.18
N THR A 35 -20.25 3.92 12.28
CA THR A 35 -21.67 4.26 12.50
C THR A 35 -22.64 3.11 12.22
N GLN A 36 -22.19 2.04 11.55
CA GLN A 36 -23.05 0.91 11.22
C GLN A 36 -23.31 0.04 12.45
N ALA A 37 -24.47 -0.62 12.47
CA ALA A 37 -24.74 -1.69 13.43
C ALA A 37 -23.69 -2.80 13.28
N TYR A 38 -23.09 -3.25 14.37
CA TYR A 38 -22.08 -4.30 14.36
C TYR A 38 -22.73 -5.65 14.04
N SER A 39 -22.14 -6.38 13.10
CA SER A 39 -22.68 -7.64 12.60
C SER A 39 -22.71 -8.76 13.65
N GLY A 40 -21.77 -8.75 14.61
CA GLY A 40 -21.75 -9.69 15.74
C GLY A 40 -22.75 -9.36 16.84
N ASP A 41 -23.22 -8.11 16.94
CA ASP A 41 -24.26 -7.66 17.85
C ASP A 41 -24.91 -6.37 17.32
N ALA A 42 -26.03 -6.54 16.63
CA ALA A 42 -26.73 -5.44 15.97
C ALA A 42 -27.37 -4.43 16.94
N ALA A 43 -27.34 -4.69 18.25
CA ALA A 43 -27.77 -3.73 19.27
C ALA A 43 -26.77 -2.56 19.46
N HIS A 44 -25.54 -2.73 18.98
CA HIS A 44 -24.45 -1.76 19.12
C HIS A 44 -23.89 -1.35 17.77
N THR A 45 -23.32 -0.16 17.68
CA THR A 45 -22.51 0.24 16.52
C THR A 45 -21.16 -0.46 16.52
N VAL A 46 -20.43 -0.40 15.40
CA VAL A 46 -19.04 -0.88 15.33
C VAL A 46 -18.15 -0.13 16.34
N GLU A 47 -18.32 1.18 16.49
CA GLU A 47 -17.57 1.98 17.47
C GLU A 47 -17.84 1.53 18.91
N GLU A 48 -19.10 1.24 19.24
CA GLU A 48 -19.50 0.73 20.55
C GLU A 48 -18.95 -0.68 20.79
N ALA A 49 -18.97 -1.55 19.78
CA ALA A 49 -18.39 -2.89 19.85
C ALA A 49 -16.87 -2.85 20.08
N ILE A 50 -16.14 -1.94 19.42
CA ILE A 50 -14.71 -1.70 19.67
C ILE A 50 -14.51 -1.26 21.11
N SER A 51 -15.30 -0.32 21.61
CA SER A 51 -15.23 0.18 23.00
C SER A 51 -15.45 -0.93 24.03
N GLN A 52 -16.42 -1.82 23.77
CA GLN A 52 -16.65 -3.01 24.61
C GLN A 52 -15.48 -4.00 24.56
N LYS A 53 -14.86 -4.17 23.39
CA LYS A 53 -13.68 -5.03 23.22
C LYS A 53 -12.48 -4.46 23.98
N VAL A 54 -12.28 -3.14 23.96
CA VAL A 54 -11.27 -2.43 24.78
C VAL A 54 -11.50 -2.69 26.27
N ALA A 55 -12.74 -2.57 26.75
CA ALA A 55 -13.06 -2.83 28.15
C ALA A 55 -12.79 -4.29 28.57
N THR A 56 -12.99 -5.24 27.65
CA THR A 56 -12.78 -6.68 27.90
C THR A 56 -11.30 -7.06 27.84
N ILE A 57 -10.56 -6.55 26.86
CA ILE A 57 -9.15 -6.90 26.62
C ILE A 57 -8.21 -6.09 27.53
N GLY A 58 -8.58 -4.86 27.88
CA GLY A 58 -7.79 -3.97 28.73
C GLY A 58 -6.64 -3.26 27.99
N GLU A 59 -6.62 -3.27 26.66
CA GLU A 59 -5.71 -2.50 25.81
C GLU A 59 -6.50 -1.59 24.87
N ASN A 60 -5.90 -0.48 24.46
CA ASN A 60 -6.49 0.39 23.45
C ASN A 60 -6.53 -0.32 22.09
N ILE A 61 -7.71 -0.29 21.45
CA ILE A 61 -7.98 -0.85 20.13
C ILE A 61 -8.63 0.24 19.30
N VAL A 62 -8.04 0.50 18.13
CA VAL A 62 -8.52 1.52 17.20
C VAL A 62 -8.61 0.90 15.82
N LEU A 63 -9.76 1.07 15.17
CA LEU A 63 -9.88 0.87 13.73
C LEU A 63 -9.25 2.08 13.05
N SER A 64 -8.00 1.96 12.62
CA SER A 64 -7.19 3.10 12.21
C SER A 64 -7.44 3.55 10.77
N ARG A 65 -7.51 2.60 9.84
CA ARG A 65 -7.66 2.85 8.41
C ARG A 65 -8.54 1.77 7.78
N LEU A 66 -9.27 2.16 6.76
CA LEU A 66 -10.07 1.29 5.91
C LEU A 66 -9.97 1.82 4.50
N GLU A 67 -9.64 0.95 3.57
CA GLU A 67 -9.59 1.26 2.14
C GLU A 67 -10.33 0.15 1.40
N ARG A 68 -11.18 0.57 0.45
CA ARG A 68 -11.95 -0.35 -0.40
C ARG A 68 -11.42 -0.29 -1.81
N VAL A 69 -11.04 -1.45 -2.35
CA VAL A 69 -10.59 -1.58 -3.74
C VAL A 69 -11.61 -2.41 -4.51
N GLU A 70 -12.15 -1.82 -5.57
CA GLU A 70 -13.03 -2.50 -6.52
C GLU A 70 -12.33 -2.57 -7.86
N ALA A 71 -12.21 -3.77 -8.42
CA ALA A 71 -11.64 -3.94 -9.75
C ALA A 71 -12.59 -3.41 -10.83
N GLY A 72 -12.01 -2.75 -11.84
CA GLY A 72 -12.69 -2.51 -13.12
C GLY A 72 -13.13 -3.82 -13.79
N ALA A 73 -14.07 -3.73 -14.74
CA ALA A 73 -14.77 -4.90 -15.32
C ALA A 73 -13.85 -6.01 -15.86
N GLU A 74 -12.70 -5.64 -16.44
CA GLU A 74 -11.71 -6.56 -17.01
C GLU A 74 -10.43 -6.67 -16.16
N ASN A 75 -10.41 -6.00 -15.01
CA ASN A 75 -9.28 -5.96 -14.10
C ASN A 75 -9.36 -7.12 -13.10
N ARG A 76 -8.25 -7.37 -12.42
CA ARG A 76 -8.12 -8.43 -11.42
C ARG A 76 -7.59 -7.86 -10.12
N LEU A 77 -8.06 -8.41 -8.99
CA LEU A 77 -7.47 -8.17 -7.68
C LEU A 77 -6.59 -9.35 -7.27
N ASN A 78 -5.49 -9.06 -6.59
CA ASN A 78 -4.76 -10.01 -5.77
C ASN A 78 -4.43 -9.37 -4.42
N SER A 79 -4.18 -10.19 -3.40
CA SER A 79 -3.83 -9.72 -2.08
C SER A 79 -2.72 -10.57 -1.45
N TYR A 80 -1.92 -9.94 -0.60
CA TYR A 80 -0.85 -10.63 0.13
C TYR A 80 -0.77 -10.14 1.58
N ILE A 81 -0.67 -11.08 2.52
CA ILE A 81 -0.46 -10.82 3.94
C ILE A 81 0.94 -11.31 4.32
N HIS A 82 1.73 -10.45 4.97
CA HIS A 82 3.09 -10.76 5.40
C HIS A 82 3.27 -10.62 6.92
N GLY A 83 4.25 -11.36 7.46
CA GLY A 83 4.71 -11.18 8.84
C GLY A 83 3.65 -11.43 9.91
N GLY A 84 2.68 -12.31 9.65
CA GLY A 84 1.59 -12.62 10.59
C GLY A 84 0.58 -11.49 10.75
N GLY A 85 0.26 -10.77 9.66
CA GLY A 85 -0.69 -9.64 9.68
C GLY A 85 -0.05 -8.27 9.87
N LYS A 86 1.29 -8.20 9.93
CA LYS A 86 2.01 -6.92 10.06
C LYS A 86 1.98 -6.06 8.80
N ILE A 87 1.82 -6.69 7.64
CA ILE A 87 1.66 -5.99 6.36
C ILE A 87 0.52 -6.66 5.59
N GLY A 88 -0.38 -5.86 5.03
CA GLY A 88 -1.40 -6.30 4.09
C GLY A 88 -1.33 -5.50 2.80
N VAL A 89 -1.46 -6.18 1.67
CA VAL A 89 -1.43 -5.57 0.34
C VAL A 89 -2.65 -6.04 -0.46
N VAL A 90 -3.28 -5.12 -1.18
CA VAL A 90 -4.21 -5.40 -2.28
C VAL A 90 -3.68 -4.71 -3.53
N VAL A 91 -3.64 -5.41 -4.65
CA VAL A 91 -3.22 -4.87 -5.96
C VAL A 91 -4.32 -5.10 -6.98
N GLU A 92 -4.66 -4.06 -7.73
CA GLU A 92 -5.49 -4.16 -8.93
C GLU A 92 -4.61 -4.15 -10.17
N GLY A 93 -4.77 -5.15 -11.03
CA GLY A 93 -4.06 -5.29 -12.28
C GLY A 93 -4.99 -5.28 -13.49
N ALA A 94 -4.47 -4.83 -14.64
CA ALA A 94 -5.20 -4.68 -15.90
C ALA A 94 -4.42 -5.28 -17.08
N GLY A 95 -5.00 -5.20 -18.29
CA GLY A 95 -4.31 -5.57 -19.53
C GLY A 95 -3.99 -7.05 -19.66
N GLY A 96 -4.84 -7.92 -19.10
CA GLY A 96 -4.66 -9.37 -19.19
C GLY A 96 -3.64 -9.96 -18.21
N VAL A 97 -3.18 -9.18 -17.22
CA VAL A 97 -2.27 -9.68 -16.16
C VAL A 97 -2.79 -10.97 -15.53
N THR A 98 -1.92 -11.96 -15.41
CA THR A 98 -2.27 -13.25 -14.81
C THR A 98 -2.34 -13.14 -13.28
N SER A 99 -3.14 -14.00 -12.65
CA SER A 99 -3.24 -14.03 -11.18
C SER A 99 -1.90 -14.34 -10.50
N GLU A 100 -1.05 -15.15 -11.13
CA GLU A 100 0.30 -15.47 -10.63
C GLU A 100 1.22 -14.26 -10.69
N ALA A 101 1.29 -13.56 -11.83
CA ALA A 101 2.09 -12.35 -11.96
C ALA A 101 1.61 -11.25 -11.00
N LEU A 102 0.29 -11.09 -10.85
CA LEU A 102 -0.27 -10.08 -9.94
C LEU A 102 -0.01 -10.43 -8.46
N HIS A 103 -0.01 -11.71 -8.10
CA HIS A 103 0.39 -12.16 -6.77
C HIS A 103 1.84 -11.81 -6.48
N ASP A 104 2.73 -12.06 -7.43
CA ASP A 104 4.14 -11.74 -7.34
C ASP A 104 4.41 -10.24 -7.21
N VAL A 105 3.60 -9.42 -7.88
CA VAL A 105 3.59 -7.96 -7.67
C VAL A 105 3.12 -7.60 -6.26
N ALA A 106 2.10 -8.27 -5.71
CA ALA A 106 1.67 -8.01 -4.32
C ALA A 106 2.78 -8.33 -3.29
N LEU A 107 3.56 -9.40 -3.53
CA LEU A 107 4.76 -9.70 -2.75
C LEU A 107 5.81 -8.60 -2.88
N HIS A 108 6.04 -8.12 -4.10
CA HIS A 108 6.98 -7.03 -4.36
C HIS A 108 6.55 -5.74 -3.65
N VAL A 109 5.30 -5.31 -3.79
CA VAL A 109 4.74 -4.12 -3.10
C VAL A 109 4.92 -4.22 -1.59
N ALA A 110 4.68 -5.40 -0.99
CA ALA A 110 4.87 -5.61 0.44
C ALA A 110 6.33 -5.33 0.88
N ALA A 111 7.30 -5.72 0.06
CA ALA A 111 8.73 -5.65 0.36
C ALA A 111 9.41 -4.33 -0.06
N ALA A 112 9.05 -3.78 -1.21
CA ALA A 112 9.71 -2.63 -1.84
C ALA A 112 9.07 -1.28 -1.49
N GLU A 113 7.89 -1.28 -0.85
CA GLU A 113 7.21 -0.09 -0.36
C GLU A 113 7.07 1.06 -1.40
N PRO A 114 6.68 0.80 -2.67
CA PRO A 114 6.47 1.89 -3.64
C PRO A 114 5.43 2.89 -3.15
N ARG A 115 5.58 4.15 -3.57
CA ARG A 115 4.62 5.24 -3.31
C ARG A 115 3.65 5.46 -4.46
N PHE A 116 4.09 5.18 -5.68
CA PHE A 116 3.33 5.41 -6.91
C PHE A 116 3.33 4.15 -7.76
N VAL A 117 2.29 3.97 -8.58
CA VAL A 117 2.25 2.90 -9.58
C VAL A 117 3.17 3.25 -10.75
N ALA A 118 2.97 4.43 -11.33
CA ALA A 118 3.61 4.89 -12.55
C ALA A 118 4.13 6.33 -12.40
N ARG A 119 5.06 6.74 -13.27
CA ARG A 119 5.69 8.07 -13.18
C ARG A 119 4.67 9.20 -13.35
N GLU A 120 3.59 8.94 -14.08
CA GLU A 120 2.50 9.89 -14.34
C GLU A 120 1.69 10.25 -13.07
N GLU A 121 1.78 9.45 -12.02
CA GLU A 121 1.14 9.75 -10.73
C GLU A 121 1.96 10.72 -9.86
N VAL A 122 3.22 10.96 -10.22
CA VAL A 122 4.09 11.89 -9.50
C VAL A 122 3.77 13.32 -9.93
N THR A 123 3.35 14.15 -8.98
CA THR A 123 2.99 15.55 -9.26
C THR A 123 4.21 16.37 -9.69
N GLU A 124 4.00 17.35 -10.58
CA GLU A 124 5.10 18.22 -11.01
C GLU A 124 5.70 18.99 -9.83
N ASP A 125 4.88 19.43 -8.87
CA ASP A 125 5.35 20.11 -7.65
C ASP A 125 6.33 19.23 -6.84
N LEU A 126 6.07 17.93 -6.74
CA LEU A 126 6.98 17.00 -6.06
C LEU A 126 8.25 16.80 -6.89
N LEU A 127 8.14 16.66 -8.20
CA LEU A 127 9.30 16.55 -9.08
C LEU A 127 10.19 17.79 -9.03
N GLU A 128 9.62 19.00 -9.03
CA GLU A 128 10.35 20.25 -8.88
C GLU A 128 11.05 20.30 -7.52
N THR A 129 10.34 19.97 -6.44
CA THR A 129 10.91 19.91 -5.08
C THR A 129 12.11 18.96 -5.01
N GLU A 130 11.99 17.74 -5.55
CA GLU A 130 13.09 16.77 -5.58
C GLU A 130 14.28 17.24 -6.43
N ARG A 131 14.02 17.91 -7.57
CA ARG A 131 15.07 18.50 -8.41
C ARG A 131 15.81 19.63 -7.68
N GLU A 132 15.10 20.50 -6.97
CA GLU A 132 15.69 21.58 -6.18
C GLU A 132 16.56 21.03 -5.04
N ILE A 133 16.07 20.03 -4.32
CA ILE A 133 16.82 19.33 -3.27
C ILE A 133 18.09 18.73 -3.86
N ALA A 134 17.99 18.02 -4.98
CA ALA A 134 19.11 17.40 -5.66
C ALA A 134 20.15 18.44 -6.14
N LEU A 135 19.70 19.55 -6.70
CA LEU A 135 20.53 20.64 -7.19
C LEU A 135 21.27 21.32 -6.04
N LYS A 136 20.57 21.69 -4.98
CA LYS A 136 21.14 22.29 -3.77
C LYS A 136 22.23 21.39 -3.19
N GLN A 137 21.94 20.10 -3.03
CA GLN A 137 22.93 19.13 -2.53
C GLN A 137 24.17 19.03 -3.43
N ALA A 138 24.04 19.18 -4.75
CA ALA A 138 25.19 19.16 -5.68
C ALA A 138 26.00 20.46 -5.60
N MET A 139 25.33 21.61 -5.51
CA MET A 139 25.96 22.93 -5.38
C MET A 139 26.71 23.08 -4.05
N ASP A 140 26.12 22.58 -2.94
CA ASP A 140 26.76 22.56 -1.61
C ASP A 140 28.04 21.71 -1.58
N GLN A 141 28.16 20.74 -2.51
CA GLN A 141 29.37 19.95 -2.72
C GLN A 141 30.40 20.62 -3.66
N GLY A 142 30.18 21.88 -4.03
CA GLY A 142 31.06 22.66 -4.90
C GLY A 142 31.12 22.15 -6.34
N LYS A 143 30.09 21.44 -6.81
CA LYS A 143 30.06 20.94 -8.19
C LYS A 143 29.76 22.09 -9.16
N PRO A 144 30.46 22.18 -10.30
CA PRO A 144 30.10 23.13 -11.37
C PRO A 144 28.67 22.88 -11.87
N GLU A 145 27.99 23.92 -12.34
CA GLU A 145 26.57 23.89 -12.75
C GLU A 145 26.26 22.75 -13.74
N GLU A 146 27.10 22.56 -14.76
CA GLU A 146 26.92 21.49 -15.76
C GLU A 146 27.05 20.08 -15.16
N ILE A 147 27.90 19.92 -14.14
CA ILE A 147 28.02 18.66 -13.41
C ILE A 147 26.83 18.48 -12.47
N ALA A 148 26.35 19.57 -11.85
CA ALA A 148 25.19 19.54 -10.97
C ALA A 148 23.92 19.11 -11.73
N LYS A 149 23.67 19.63 -12.94
CA LYS A 149 22.55 19.23 -13.80
C LYS A 149 22.54 17.72 -14.07
N ARG A 150 23.68 17.14 -14.45
CA ARG A 150 23.82 15.69 -14.66
C ARG A 150 23.60 14.87 -13.39
N ILE A 151 23.99 15.39 -12.22
CA ILE A 151 23.72 14.75 -10.93
C ILE A 151 22.23 14.77 -10.61
N VAL A 152 21.55 15.88 -10.90
CA VAL A 152 20.09 16.00 -10.72
C VAL A 152 19.37 14.95 -11.56
N GLU A 153 19.70 14.82 -12.85
CA GLU A 153 19.11 13.79 -13.73
C GLU A 153 19.25 12.38 -13.15
N GLY A 154 20.46 12.01 -12.70
CA GLY A 154 20.71 10.71 -12.08
C GLY A 154 19.96 10.51 -10.77
N LYS A 155 19.75 11.57 -9.98
CA LYS A 155 18.95 11.51 -8.74
C LYS A 155 17.45 11.38 -9.04
N MET A 156 16.95 12.04 -10.06
CA MET A 156 15.56 11.89 -10.48
C MET A 156 15.30 10.47 -11.00
N GLU A 157 16.22 9.91 -11.78
CA GLU A 157 16.08 8.50 -12.19
C GLU A 157 16.12 7.56 -10.97
N LYS A 158 17.00 7.84 -10.00
CA LYS A 158 17.04 7.08 -8.74
C LYS A 158 15.72 7.17 -7.98
N PHE A 159 15.11 8.37 -7.91
CA PHE A 159 13.80 8.56 -7.29
C PHE A 159 12.74 7.68 -7.95
N PHE A 160 12.66 7.66 -9.28
CA PHE A 160 11.67 6.82 -9.97
C PHE A 160 11.85 5.33 -9.68
N VAL A 161 13.07 4.80 -9.78
CA VAL A 161 13.33 3.37 -9.50
C VAL A 161 13.20 3.00 -8.01
N GLN A 162 13.08 3.98 -7.10
CA GLN A 162 12.83 3.75 -5.68
C GLN A 162 11.36 3.91 -5.30
N GLU A 163 10.65 4.86 -5.91
CA GLU A 163 9.31 5.27 -5.46
C GLU A 163 8.18 4.82 -6.40
N VAL A 164 8.48 4.49 -7.66
CA VAL A 164 7.51 4.10 -8.68
C VAL A 164 7.56 2.60 -8.94
N LEU A 165 6.46 1.89 -8.65
CA LEU A 165 6.34 0.44 -8.74
C LEU A 165 6.80 -0.10 -10.10
N LEU A 166 6.32 0.46 -11.21
CA LEU A 166 6.61 -0.05 -12.54
C LEU A 166 8.10 0.12 -12.95
N ASP A 167 8.81 1.05 -12.33
CA ASP A 167 10.23 1.32 -12.52
C ASP A 167 11.14 0.56 -11.54
N GLN A 168 10.60 0.11 -10.40
CA GLN A 168 11.36 -0.64 -9.40
C GLN A 168 11.94 -1.93 -9.98
N ALA A 169 13.17 -2.26 -9.56
CA ALA A 169 13.77 -3.55 -9.83
C ALA A 169 12.97 -4.66 -9.14
N PHE A 170 12.54 -5.67 -9.89
CA PHE A 170 11.61 -6.67 -9.39
C PHE A 170 12.25 -7.51 -8.27
N ALA A 171 11.51 -7.73 -7.18
CA ALA A 171 12.09 -8.27 -5.94
C ALA A 171 12.59 -9.72 -6.08
N LYS A 172 11.98 -10.51 -6.98
CA LYS A 172 12.42 -11.88 -7.25
C LYS A 172 13.49 -11.99 -8.33
N ASP A 173 13.66 -10.94 -9.14
CA ASP A 173 14.67 -10.85 -10.19
C ASP A 173 15.03 -9.39 -10.45
N SER A 174 16.08 -8.92 -9.79
CA SER A 174 16.53 -7.53 -9.90
C SER A 174 17.16 -7.18 -11.25
N GLY A 175 17.27 -8.15 -12.17
CA GLY A 175 17.72 -7.92 -13.55
C GLY A 175 16.68 -7.25 -14.44
N LYS A 176 15.42 -7.12 -13.98
CA LYS A 176 14.34 -6.48 -14.73
C LYS A 176 13.45 -5.62 -13.81
N SER A 177 12.74 -4.66 -14.40
CA SER A 177 11.72 -3.89 -13.66
C SER A 177 10.42 -4.68 -13.48
N VAL A 178 9.55 -4.22 -12.59
CA VAL A 178 8.19 -4.77 -12.44
C VAL A 178 7.41 -4.71 -13.75
N ALA A 179 7.51 -3.60 -14.49
CA ALA A 179 6.85 -3.49 -15.80
C ALA A 179 7.36 -4.53 -16.80
N GLN A 180 8.68 -4.78 -16.85
CA GLN A 180 9.26 -5.81 -17.71
C GLN A 180 8.78 -7.21 -17.31
N TYR A 181 8.78 -7.50 -16.00
CA TYR A 181 8.25 -8.75 -15.47
C TYR A 181 6.79 -8.99 -15.88
N LEU A 182 5.93 -7.98 -15.74
CA LEU A 182 4.52 -8.08 -16.13
C LEU A 182 4.36 -8.39 -17.62
N LYS A 183 5.10 -7.67 -18.49
CA LYS A 183 5.04 -7.90 -19.93
C LYS A 183 5.47 -9.30 -20.32
N GLU A 184 6.59 -9.78 -19.77
CA GLU A 184 7.11 -11.12 -20.06
C GLU A 184 6.16 -12.25 -19.62
N ASN A 185 5.39 -12.04 -18.54
CA ASN A 185 4.55 -13.08 -17.94
C ASN A 185 3.05 -12.92 -18.22
N SER A 186 2.64 -11.86 -18.91
CA SER A 186 1.22 -11.57 -19.14
C SER A 186 0.89 -10.80 -20.42
N GLY A 187 1.88 -10.36 -21.20
CA GLY A 187 1.69 -9.64 -22.47
C GLY A 187 1.92 -8.13 -22.35
N ASP A 188 2.10 -7.46 -23.50
CA ASP A 188 2.60 -6.08 -23.58
C ASP A 188 1.72 -5.03 -22.88
N ASP A 189 0.42 -5.31 -22.78
CA ASP A 189 -0.56 -4.41 -22.15
C ASP A 189 -0.69 -4.63 -20.63
N ALA A 190 -0.07 -5.68 -20.08
CA ALA A 190 -0.21 -6.03 -18.67
C ALA A 190 0.40 -4.96 -17.77
N THR A 191 -0.39 -4.47 -16.81
CA THR A 191 0.02 -3.39 -15.90
C THR A 191 -0.70 -3.47 -14.55
N VAL A 192 -0.27 -2.62 -13.62
CA VAL A 192 -0.94 -2.35 -12.35
C VAL A 192 -1.74 -1.06 -12.49
N VAL A 193 -2.96 -1.05 -11.95
CA VAL A 193 -3.83 0.13 -11.92
C VAL A 193 -3.67 0.88 -10.61
N ARG A 194 -3.64 0.15 -9.50
CA ARG A 194 -3.43 0.69 -8.15
C ARG A 194 -3.00 -0.41 -7.20
N PHE A 195 -2.44 0.00 -6.07
CA PHE A 195 -2.28 -0.86 -4.91
C PHE A 195 -2.66 -0.11 -3.65
N VAL A 196 -3.05 -0.87 -2.62
CA VAL A 196 -3.14 -0.41 -1.24
C VAL A 196 -2.19 -1.28 -0.43
N ARG A 197 -1.34 -0.64 0.37
CA ARG A 197 -0.43 -1.31 1.29
C ARG A 197 -0.61 -0.71 2.67
N PHE A 198 -0.97 -1.55 3.63
CA PHE A 198 -0.97 -1.19 5.03
C PHE A 198 0.16 -1.90 5.76
N LYS A 199 0.84 -1.15 6.63
CA LYS A 199 1.82 -1.67 7.58
C LYS A 199 1.36 -1.34 8.99
N LEU A 200 1.43 -2.32 9.89
CA LEU A 200 1.11 -2.12 11.30
C LEU A 200 2.00 -0.99 11.88
N GLY A 201 1.37 -0.03 12.53
CA GLY A 201 2.05 1.13 13.14
C GLY A 201 2.35 2.30 12.20
N GLU A 202 2.07 2.15 10.90
CA GLU A 202 2.18 3.24 9.93
C GLU A 202 0.94 4.15 10.02
N GLY A 203 1.16 5.47 10.09
CA GLY A 203 0.11 6.48 10.28
C GLY A 203 -0.29 6.74 11.74
N SER A 204 0.22 5.98 12.72
CA SER A 204 -0.04 6.21 14.16
C SER A 204 0.92 7.21 14.84
N GLY A 205 1.50 8.14 14.07
CA GLY A 205 2.52 9.08 14.55
C GLY A 205 2.74 10.33 13.70
N GLU A 206 1.80 10.67 12.81
CA GLU A 206 1.75 11.96 12.10
C GLU A 206 0.43 12.68 12.42
#